data_AF-A0A7S6S9V7-F1
#
_entry.id   AF-A0A7S6S9V7-F1
#
_cell.length_a   1.000
_cell.length_b   1.000
_cell.length_c   1.000
_cell.angle_alpha   90.00
_cell.angle_beta   90.00
_cell.angle_gamma   90.00
#
_symmetry.space_group_name_H-M   'P 1'
#
loop_
_entity.id
_entity.type
_entity.pdbx_description
1 polymer ?
#
loop_
_entity_poly.entity_id
_entity_poly.type
_entity_poly.pdbx_seq_one_letter_code
_entity_poly.pdbx_strand_id
1 'polypeptide(L)'
;MDLTGFSIPDTYGVERVQLEGTFTESSLAEMLIAEWIPYFECHNCGRWDYCKYAKRHPANPNRSVDIKCGVASDCIRNIVKSTFPFLAKMDRGHIQEFLDGTYYFYKFIYIAEQYIGMNMDDGFHKYFGDYAPNIYSRIGHLRDYLNGIASHWKDLPAFSTKSPVLFVEGYAEKAFLDELRKSHLAWFLDLNVEVYAGKGNRRSKRIQMLLEKFKSQGLVVYAQGDADGENTDIFRGLINSGAIDQSKTFVFKYDFETSLPRELLLAVLVEMQFLPEMSVEEFDEKLGSFEGSINARLEEMFAIDVVPSKVELATTAGLVLNEVAWWQNEKFMASELGQFLYFVQRVI
;
A
#
# COMPACT_ATOMS: atom_id res chain seq x y z
N MET A 1 -1.74 -3.36 -34.44
CA MET A 1 -0.52 -2.91 -33.74
C MET A 1 0.57 -3.93 -34.02
N ASP A 2 1.71 -3.51 -34.54
CA ASP A 2 2.86 -4.41 -34.73
C ASP A 2 3.52 -4.66 -33.37
N LEU A 3 3.54 -5.92 -32.94
CA LEU A 3 4.15 -6.37 -31.69
C LEU A 3 5.43 -7.17 -31.92
N THR A 4 6.07 -7.01 -33.07
CA THR A 4 7.36 -7.63 -33.35
C THR A 4 8.44 -7.15 -32.37
N GLY A 5 9.14 -8.12 -31.76
CA GLY A 5 10.20 -7.88 -30.78
C GLY A 5 9.70 -7.62 -29.36
N PHE A 6 8.41 -7.87 -29.10
CA PHE A 6 7.88 -8.01 -27.75
C PHE A 6 7.78 -9.48 -27.38
N SER A 7 7.67 -9.77 -26.08
CA SER A 7 7.50 -11.15 -25.62
C SER A 7 6.53 -11.24 -24.45
N ILE A 8 5.86 -12.38 -24.31
CA ILE A 8 5.00 -12.69 -23.17
C ILE A 8 5.57 -13.88 -22.41
N PRO A 9 5.36 -13.99 -21.10
CA PRO A 9 5.69 -15.22 -20.37
C PRO A 9 4.87 -16.39 -20.90
N ASP A 10 5.40 -17.61 -20.81
CA ASP A 10 4.64 -18.84 -21.06
C ASP A 10 3.64 -19.12 -19.91
N THR A 11 2.87 -20.21 -20.01
CA THR A 11 1.92 -20.62 -18.94
C THR A 11 2.60 -20.71 -17.57
N TYR A 12 3.88 -21.10 -17.48
CA TYR A 12 4.57 -21.28 -16.21
C TYR A 12 5.32 -20.03 -15.74
N GLY A 13 5.52 -19.03 -16.62
CA GLY A 13 6.28 -17.83 -16.33
C GLY A 13 7.80 -18.07 -16.29
N VAL A 14 8.26 -19.14 -16.92
CA VAL A 14 9.66 -19.56 -16.96
C VAL A 14 10.30 -19.13 -18.27
N GLU A 15 9.60 -19.35 -19.38
CA GLU A 15 10.07 -19.00 -20.72
C GLU A 15 9.33 -17.78 -21.25
N ARG A 16 9.88 -17.16 -22.29
CA ARG A 16 9.24 -16.02 -22.96
C ARG A 16 8.95 -16.36 -24.43
N VAL A 17 7.68 -16.28 -24.79
CA VAL A 17 7.17 -16.46 -26.15
C VAL A 17 7.27 -15.14 -26.90
N GLN A 18 7.97 -15.13 -28.03
CA GLN A 18 8.09 -13.93 -28.87
C GLN A 18 6.78 -13.66 -29.60
N LEU A 19 6.41 -12.38 -29.67
CA LEU A 19 5.31 -11.91 -30.50
C LEU A 19 5.88 -11.48 -31.86
N GLU A 20 5.24 -11.93 -32.94
CA GLU A 20 5.64 -11.62 -34.30
C GLU A 20 4.44 -11.08 -35.10
N GLY A 21 4.66 -9.97 -35.80
CA GLY A 21 3.69 -9.39 -36.72
C GLY A 21 2.63 -8.49 -36.08
N THR A 22 1.56 -8.27 -36.84
CA THR A 22 0.51 -7.31 -36.50
C THR A 22 -0.66 -7.98 -35.81
N PHE A 23 -1.01 -7.47 -34.62
CA PHE A 23 -2.16 -7.92 -33.85
C PHE A 23 -3.31 -6.91 -33.93
N THR A 24 -4.53 -7.43 -34.00
CA THR A 24 -5.76 -6.77 -33.56
C THR A 24 -6.00 -7.06 -32.07
N GLU A 25 -6.88 -6.29 -31.45
CA GLU A 25 -7.37 -6.53 -30.09
C GLU A 25 -7.75 -8.00 -29.86
N SER A 26 -8.61 -8.55 -30.73
CA SER A 26 -9.09 -9.93 -30.61
C SER A 26 -7.97 -10.95 -30.82
N SER A 27 -7.09 -10.75 -31.81
CA SER A 27 -5.99 -11.68 -32.05
C SER A 27 -4.96 -11.69 -30.91
N LEU A 28 -4.72 -10.54 -30.26
CA LEU A 28 -3.86 -10.47 -29.10
C LEU A 28 -4.49 -11.22 -27.93
N ALA A 29 -5.76 -10.94 -27.62
CA ALA A 29 -6.45 -11.63 -26.52
C ALA A 29 -6.44 -13.16 -26.71
N GLU A 30 -6.72 -13.65 -27.92
CA GLU A 30 -6.69 -15.09 -28.21
C GLU A 30 -5.28 -15.67 -28.14
N MET A 31 -4.24 -14.94 -28.55
CA MET A 31 -2.84 -15.34 -28.35
C MET A 31 -2.50 -15.50 -26.85
N LEU A 32 -2.88 -14.52 -26.03
CA LEU A 32 -2.64 -14.58 -24.58
C LEU A 32 -3.42 -15.74 -23.93
N ILE A 33 -4.66 -15.97 -24.34
CA ILE A 33 -5.47 -17.11 -23.86
C ILE A 33 -4.87 -18.44 -24.32
N ALA A 34 -4.37 -18.49 -25.57
CA ALA A 34 -3.69 -19.65 -26.13
C ALA A 34 -2.51 -20.06 -25.25
N GLU A 35 -1.64 -19.10 -24.91
CA GLU A 35 -0.38 -19.39 -24.24
C GLU A 35 -0.44 -19.43 -22.71
N TRP A 36 -1.39 -18.73 -22.08
CA TRP A 36 -1.40 -18.64 -20.62
C TRP A 36 -2.37 -19.60 -19.95
N ILE A 37 -3.51 -19.88 -20.58
CA ILE A 37 -4.58 -20.64 -19.93
C ILE A 37 -4.48 -22.12 -20.35
N PRO A 38 -4.05 -23.02 -19.46
CA PRO A 38 -4.05 -24.44 -19.77
C PRO A 38 -5.47 -24.98 -19.83
N TYR A 39 -5.63 -26.11 -20.53
CA TYR A 39 -6.84 -26.92 -20.43
C TYR A 39 -6.88 -27.58 -19.06
N PHE A 40 -8.05 -27.57 -18.43
CA PHE A 40 -8.25 -28.10 -17.10
C PHE A 40 -9.68 -28.58 -16.89
N GLU A 41 -9.86 -29.64 -16.12
CA GLU A 41 -11.17 -30.16 -15.75
C GLU A 41 -11.81 -29.26 -14.67
N CYS A 42 -12.89 -28.55 -14.99
CA CYS A 42 -13.55 -27.60 -14.07
C CYS A 42 -13.88 -28.16 -12.68
N HIS A 43 -14.15 -29.46 -12.55
CA HIS A 43 -14.38 -30.10 -11.26
C HIS A 43 -13.22 -29.84 -10.28
N ASN A 44 -11.98 -29.88 -10.77
CA ASN A 44 -10.78 -29.68 -9.96
C ASN A 44 -10.60 -28.21 -9.48
N CYS A 45 -11.42 -27.27 -9.96
CA CYS A 45 -11.43 -25.88 -9.48
C CYS A 45 -12.27 -25.74 -8.21
N GLY A 46 -13.16 -26.69 -7.90
CA GLY A 46 -14.08 -26.61 -6.75
C GLY A 46 -15.27 -25.65 -6.93
N ARG A 47 -15.50 -25.13 -8.14
CA ARG A 47 -16.59 -24.19 -8.46
C ARG A 47 -17.53 -24.66 -9.58
N TRP A 48 -17.40 -25.92 -10.00
CA TRP A 48 -17.98 -26.40 -11.26
C TRP A 48 -19.51 -26.45 -11.27
N ASP A 49 -20.12 -26.56 -10.09
CA ASP A 49 -21.55 -26.66 -9.86
C ASP A 49 -22.29 -25.33 -10.05
N TYR A 50 -21.62 -24.20 -9.82
CA TYR A 50 -22.20 -22.85 -9.99
C TYR A 50 -21.48 -21.95 -11.01
N CYS A 51 -20.33 -22.37 -11.54
CA CYS A 51 -19.62 -21.59 -12.57
C CYS A 51 -20.34 -21.64 -13.92
N LYS A 52 -20.73 -20.47 -14.45
CA LYS A 52 -21.43 -20.35 -15.75
C LYS A 52 -20.67 -20.89 -16.95
N TYR A 53 -19.36 -21.09 -16.83
CA TYR A 53 -18.51 -21.62 -17.90
C TYR A 53 -18.32 -23.14 -17.82
N ALA A 54 -18.71 -23.77 -16.70
CA ALA A 54 -18.53 -25.20 -16.52
C ALA A 54 -19.37 -25.99 -17.52
N LYS A 55 -18.76 -27.01 -18.14
CA LYS A 55 -19.43 -27.91 -19.08
C LYS A 55 -19.36 -29.33 -18.55
N ARG A 56 -20.52 -29.96 -18.35
CA ARG A 56 -20.60 -31.37 -17.96
C ARG A 56 -20.08 -32.26 -19.08
N HIS A 57 -19.38 -33.33 -18.72
CA HIS A 57 -18.89 -34.31 -19.69
C HIS A 57 -20.10 -35.12 -20.23
N PRO A 58 -20.27 -35.22 -21.57
CA PRO A 58 -21.47 -35.82 -22.16
C PRO A 58 -21.64 -37.30 -21.81
N ALA A 59 -20.54 -38.02 -21.60
CA ALA A 59 -20.56 -39.46 -21.27
C ALA A 59 -20.35 -39.77 -19.77
N ASN A 60 -20.02 -38.78 -18.93
CA ASN A 60 -19.75 -39.03 -17.52
C ASN A 60 -20.29 -37.86 -16.68
N PRO A 61 -21.46 -38.02 -16.02
CA PRO A 61 -22.10 -36.93 -15.29
C PRO A 61 -21.30 -36.45 -14.07
N ASN A 62 -20.32 -37.22 -13.61
CA ASN A 62 -19.44 -36.88 -12.48
C ASN A 62 -18.17 -36.14 -12.92
N ARG A 63 -18.01 -35.89 -14.23
CA ARG A 63 -16.85 -35.21 -14.81
C ARG A 63 -17.28 -33.95 -15.55
N SER A 64 -16.33 -33.03 -15.69
CA SER A 64 -16.46 -31.89 -16.60
C SER A 64 -15.57 -32.10 -17.82
N VAL A 65 -15.88 -31.38 -18.90
CA VAL A 65 -15.00 -31.34 -20.07
C VAL A 65 -13.76 -30.52 -19.73
N ASP A 66 -12.59 -30.97 -20.20
CA ASP A 66 -11.36 -30.18 -20.14
C ASP A 66 -11.51 -28.94 -21.01
N ILE A 67 -11.53 -27.77 -20.37
CA ILE A 67 -11.67 -26.48 -21.05
C ILE A 67 -10.67 -25.49 -20.48
N LYS A 68 -10.42 -24.41 -21.22
CA LYS A 68 -9.76 -23.23 -20.68
C LYS A 68 -10.70 -22.48 -19.74
N CYS A 69 -10.17 -21.98 -18.62
CA CYS A 69 -10.98 -21.27 -17.63
C CYS A 69 -11.65 -20.04 -18.26
N GLY A 70 -13.00 -20.06 -18.31
CA GLY A 70 -13.77 -19.01 -18.95
C GLY A 70 -13.72 -17.67 -18.22
N VAL A 71 -13.62 -17.68 -16.88
CA VAL A 71 -13.44 -16.46 -16.07
C VAL A 71 -12.15 -15.75 -16.47
N ALA A 72 -11.02 -16.47 -16.45
CA ALA A 72 -9.73 -15.93 -16.83
C ALA A 72 -9.70 -15.49 -18.31
N SER A 73 -10.32 -16.27 -19.21
CA SER A 73 -10.40 -15.93 -20.63
C SER A 73 -11.14 -14.62 -20.87
N ASP A 74 -12.28 -14.42 -20.21
CA ASP A 74 -13.07 -13.19 -20.37
C ASP A 74 -12.38 -11.99 -19.71
N CYS A 75 -11.68 -12.18 -18.57
CA CYS A 75 -10.83 -11.15 -17.99
C CYS A 75 -9.74 -10.69 -18.96
N ILE A 76 -9.03 -11.62 -19.63
CA ILE A 76 -8.02 -11.29 -20.64
C ILE A 76 -8.64 -10.53 -21.82
N ARG A 77 -9.77 -11.01 -22.35
CA ARG A 77 -10.47 -10.30 -23.45
C ARG A 77 -10.84 -8.89 -23.06
N ASN A 78 -11.43 -8.73 -21.86
CA ASN A 78 -11.89 -7.43 -21.39
C ASN A 78 -10.73 -6.46 -21.14
N ILE A 79 -9.65 -6.91 -20.49
CA ILE A 79 -8.52 -6.01 -20.25
C ILE A 79 -7.86 -5.60 -21.55
N VAL A 80 -7.58 -6.55 -22.46
CA VAL A 80 -7.01 -6.22 -23.78
C VAL A 80 -7.92 -5.27 -24.53
N LYS A 81 -9.23 -5.55 -24.58
CA LYS A 81 -10.22 -4.69 -25.23
C LYS A 81 -10.22 -3.26 -24.72
N SER A 82 -10.29 -3.11 -23.40
CA SER A 82 -10.36 -1.80 -22.77
C SER A 82 -9.06 -1.01 -22.91
N THR A 83 -7.92 -1.69 -23.10
CA THR A 83 -6.60 -1.04 -23.07
C THR A 83 -5.94 -0.92 -24.44
N PHE A 84 -6.36 -1.72 -25.43
CA PHE A 84 -5.75 -1.76 -26.77
C PHE A 84 -5.59 -0.39 -27.44
N PRO A 85 -6.58 0.53 -27.37
CA PRO A 85 -6.43 1.87 -27.95
C PRO A 85 -5.34 2.71 -27.27
N PHE A 86 -5.03 2.44 -26.00
CA PHE A 86 -3.97 3.08 -25.25
C PHE A 86 -2.61 2.43 -25.53
N LEU A 87 -2.54 1.11 -25.63
CA LEU A 87 -1.31 0.38 -25.97
C LEU A 87 -0.70 0.87 -27.28
N ALA A 88 -1.54 1.14 -28.29
CA ALA A 88 -1.09 1.64 -29.58
C ALA A 88 -0.42 3.02 -29.53
N LYS A 89 -0.56 3.76 -28.41
CA LYS A 89 0.01 5.09 -28.18
C LYS A 89 1.16 5.09 -27.17
N MET A 90 1.39 3.97 -26.49
CA MET A 90 2.46 3.83 -25.52
C MET A 90 3.80 3.63 -26.23
N ASP A 91 4.90 4.02 -25.59
CA ASP A 91 6.23 3.62 -26.04
C ASP A 91 6.48 2.13 -25.80
N ARG A 92 7.56 1.62 -26.41
CA ARG A 92 7.90 0.20 -26.36
C ARG A 92 8.15 -0.30 -24.93
N GLY A 93 8.70 0.52 -24.02
CA GLY A 93 8.92 0.10 -22.64
C GLY A 93 7.58 -0.19 -21.96
N HIS A 94 6.66 0.77 -22.03
CA HIS A 94 5.32 0.64 -21.43
C HIS A 94 4.48 -0.49 -22.05
N ILE A 95 4.60 -0.78 -23.35
CA ILE A 95 3.91 -1.93 -23.95
C ILE A 95 4.42 -3.25 -23.33
N GLN A 96 5.73 -3.41 -23.14
CA GLN A 96 6.28 -4.62 -22.54
C GLN A 96 5.86 -4.76 -21.07
N GLU A 97 5.92 -3.67 -20.31
CA GLU A 97 5.44 -3.63 -18.92
C GLU A 97 3.93 -3.97 -18.83
N PHE A 98 3.11 -3.48 -19.75
CA PHE A 98 1.71 -3.86 -19.82
C PHE A 98 1.52 -5.37 -20.02
N LEU A 99 2.24 -5.97 -20.98
CA LEU A 99 2.15 -7.41 -21.28
C LEU A 99 2.55 -8.24 -20.05
N ASP A 100 3.62 -7.85 -19.37
CA ASP A 100 4.14 -8.54 -18.19
C ASP A 100 3.16 -8.42 -17.02
N GLY A 101 2.66 -7.22 -16.72
CA GLY A 101 1.67 -7.03 -15.67
C GLY A 101 0.34 -7.73 -15.98
N THR A 102 -0.05 -7.84 -17.26
CA THR A 102 -1.25 -8.58 -17.68
C THR A 102 -1.13 -10.08 -17.42
N TYR A 103 0.07 -10.65 -17.57
CA TYR A 103 0.33 -12.04 -17.17
C TYR A 103 0.11 -12.25 -15.67
N TYR A 104 0.63 -11.36 -14.83
CA TYR A 104 0.41 -11.42 -13.38
C TYR A 104 -1.07 -11.22 -13.01
N PHE A 105 -1.78 -10.33 -13.70
CA PHE A 105 -3.23 -10.15 -13.53
C PHE A 105 -4.01 -11.42 -13.87
N TYR A 106 -3.71 -12.05 -15.01
CA TYR A 106 -4.28 -13.34 -15.37
C TYR A 106 -3.99 -14.40 -14.29
N LYS A 107 -2.73 -14.52 -13.84
CA LYS A 107 -2.33 -15.51 -12.84
C LYS A 107 -3.08 -15.32 -11.53
N PHE A 108 -3.21 -14.07 -11.07
CA PHE A 108 -4.02 -13.75 -9.90
C PHE A 108 -5.46 -14.28 -10.05
N ILE A 109 -6.14 -13.92 -11.14
CA ILE A 109 -7.53 -14.36 -11.39
C ILE A 109 -7.63 -15.89 -11.44
N TYR A 110 -6.79 -16.53 -12.24
CA TYR A 110 -6.85 -17.97 -12.48
C TYR A 110 -6.56 -18.80 -11.22
N ILE A 111 -5.59 -18.38 -10.41
CA ILE A 111 -5.21 -19.08 -9.18
C ILE A 111 -6.19 -18.75 -8.03
N ALA A 112 -6.68 -17.51 -7.94
CA ALA A 112 -7.68 -17.13 -6.95
C ALA A 112 -8.98 -17.93 -7.11
N GLU A 113 -9.44 -18.11 -8.35
CA GLU A 113 -10.63 -18.94 -8.65
C GLU A 113 -10.48 -20.36 -8.09
N GLN A 114 -9.33 -21.00 -8.32
CA GLN A 114 -9.04 -22.34 -7.83
C GLN A 114 -8.93 -22.38 -6.31
N TYR A 115 -8.18 -21.46 -5.69
CA TYR A 115 -8.01 -21.45 -4.25
C TYR A 115 -9.33 -21.22 -3.53
N ILE A 116 -10.15 -20.29 -3.98
CA ILE A 116 -11.44 -20.06 -3.35
C ILE A 116 -12.35 -21.29 -3.55
N GLY A 117 -12.40 -21.87 -4.74
CA GLY A 117 -13.21 -23.08 -4.95
C GLY A 117 -12.74 -24.27 -4.10
N MET A 118 -11.44 -24.52 -3.99
CA MET A 118 -10.89 -25.54 -3.08
C MET A 118 -11.26 -25.30 -1.62
N ASN A 119 -11.31 -24.03 -1.17
CA ASN A 119 -11.71 -23.67 0.20
C ASN A 119 -13.22 -23.75 0.44
N MET A 120 -14.04 -23.83 -0.62
CA MET A 120 -15.49 -23.94 -0.54
C MET A 120 -15.98 -25.38 -0.70
N ASP A 121 -15.13 -26.28 -1.19
CA ASP A 121 -15.49 -27.65 -1.54
C ASP A 121 -15.14 -28.62 -0.39
N ASP A 122 -16.18 -29.14 0.27
CA ASP A 122 -16.06 -30.13 1.34
C ASP A 122 -15.33 -31.41 0.91
N GLY A 123 -15.43 -31.79 -0.36
CA GLY A 123 -14.72 -32.94 -0.93
C GLY A 123 -13.21 -32.72 -0.92
N PHE A 124 -12.75 -31.53 -1.27
CA PHE A 124 -11.35 -31.14 -1.14
C PHE A 124 -10.90 -31.16 0.32
N HIS A 125 -11.68 -30.60 1.24
CA HIS A 125 -11.33 -30.64 2.68
C HIS A 125 -11.22 -32.06 3.22
N LYS A 126 -12.16 -32.94 2.86
CA LYS A 126 -12.13 -34.36 3.24
C LYS A 126 -10.93 -35.09 2.63
N TYR A 127 -10.58 -34.79 1.38
CA TYR A 127 -9.42 -35.38 0.71
C TYR A 127 -8.10 -35.00 1.40
N PHE A 128 -7.96 -33.74 1.82
CA PHE A 128 -6.75 -33.26 2.50
C PHE A 128 -6.69 -33.59 4.00
N GLY A 129 -7.83 -33.91 4.64
CA GLY A 129 -7.89 -34.32 6.05
C GLY A 129 -7.25 -33.29 6.99
N ASP A 130 -6.32 -33.75 7.82
CA ASP A 130 -5.60 -32.90 8.78
C ASP A 130 -4.77 -31.78 8.11
N TYR A 131 -4.49 -31.88 6.81
CA TYR A 131 -3.79 -30.83 6.04
C TYR A 131 -4.73 -29.78 5.43
N ALA A 132 -6.05 -29.91 5.56
CA ALA A 132 -7.02 -28.93 5.04
C ALA A 132 -6.72 -27.48 5.48
N PRO A 133 -6.24 -27.19 6.72
CA PRO A 133 -5.85 -25.82 7.10
C PRO A 133 -4.81 -25.18 6.18
N ASN A 134 -3.93 -25.97 5.56
CA ASN A 134 -2.91 -25.45 4.64
C ASN A 134 -3.51 -24.90 3.34
N ILE A 135 -4.72 -25.28 2.95
CA ILE A 135 -5.39 -24.76 1.75
C ILE A 135 -5.69 -23.26 1.92
N TYR A 136 -6.09 -22.83 3.12
CA TYR A 136 -6.34 -21.40 3.42
C TYR A 136 -5.07 -20.56 3.31
N SER A 137 -3.92 -21.11 3.71
CA SER A 137 -2.63 -20.39 3.64
C SER A 137 -2.25 -20.00 2.19
N ARG A 138 -2.74 -20.76 1.19
CA ARG A 138 -2.44 -20.51 -0.21
C ARG A 138 -2.99 -19.19 -0.71
N ILE A 139 -4.08 -18.69 -0.13
CA ILE A 139 -4.62 -17.36 -0.43
C ILE A 139 -3.56 -16.28 -0.20
N GLY A 140 -2.70 -16.45 0.81
CA GLY A 140 -1.59 -15.52 1.07
C GLY A 140 -0.61 -15.38 -0.09
N HIS A 141 -0.38 -16.45 -0.87
CA HIS A 141 0.50 -16.43 -2.04
C HIS A 141 -0.07 -15.62 -3.22
N LEU A 142 -1.37 -15.30 -3.22
CA LEU A 142 -1.95 -14.41 -4.23
C LEU A 142 -1.32 -13.01 -4.21
N ARG A 143 -0.74 -12.61 -3.07
CA ARG A 143 0.00 -11.35 -2.92
C ARG A 143 1.15 -11.21 -3.92
N ASP A 144 1.83 -12.30 -4.26
CA ASP A 144 2.97 -12.26 -5.19
C ASP A 144 2.51 -11.81 -6.59
N TYR A 145 1.35 -12.30 -7.04
CA TYR A 145 0.77 -11.86 -8.31
C TYR A 145 0.30 -10.41 -8.25
N LEU A 146 -0.33 -9.99 -7.14
CA LEU A 146 -0.72 -8.58 -6.95
C LEU A 146 0.47 -7.62 -6.95
N ASN A 147 1.58 -8.00 -6.31
CA ASN A 147 2.81 -7.21 -6.35
C ASN A 147 3.40 -7.17 -7.77
N GLY A 148 3.31 -8.27 -8.52
CA GLY A 148 3.74 -8.32 -9.93
C GLY A 148 2.94 -7.35 -10.81
N ILE A 149 1.61 -7.32 -10.65
CA ILE A 149 0.75 -6.34 -11.31
C ILE A 149 1.20 -4.91 -10.97
N ALA A 150 1.32 -4.59 -9.67
CA ALA A 150 1.71 -3.26 -9.22
C ALA A 150 3.10 -2.84 -9.74
N SER A 151 4.08 -3.74 -9.69
CA SER A 151 5.44 -3.47 -10.16
C SER A 151 5.48 -3.08 -11.64
N HIS A 152 4.73 -3.78 -12.49
CA HIS A 152 4.73 -3.57 -13.93
C HIS A 152 3.79 -2.44 -14.36
N TRP A 153 2.66 -2.26 -13.68
CA TRP A 153 1.68 -1.24 -14.07
C TRP A 153 1.89 0.14 -13.44
N LYS A 154 2.81 0.28 -12.48
CA LYS A 154 3.04 1.52 -11.71
C LYS A 154 3.22 2.78 -12.57
N ASP A 155 3.89 2.68 -13.70
CA ASP A 155 4.22 3.83 -14.56
C ASP A 155 3.34 3.90 -15.82
N LEU A 156 2.40 2.97 -15.98
CA LEU A 156 1.47 2.98 -17.11
C LEU A 156 0.41 4.08 -16.91
N PRO A 157 0.30 5.08 -17.81
CA PRO A 157 -0.60 6.21 -17.61
C PRO A 157 -2.09 5.83 -17.48
N ALA A 158 -2.50 4.71 -18.08
CA ALA A 158 -3.87 4.20 -18.03
C ALA A 158 -4.21 3.52 -16.69
N PHE A 159 -3.20 3.17 -15.89
CA PHE A 159 -3.34 2.42 -14.65
C PHE A 159 -2.73 3.23 -13.52
N SER A 160 -3.53 4.02 -12.81
CA SER A 160 -3.11 4.79 -11.64
C SER A 160 -2.84 3.88 -10.43
N THR A 161 -1.87 2.98 -10.55
CA THR A 161 -1.54 1.93 -9.57
C THR A 161 -0.46 2.34 -8.59
N LYS A 162 -0.03 3.61 -8.63
CA LYS A 162 0.90 4.18 -7.65
C LYS A 162 0.21 4.25 -6.29
N SER A 163 0.42 3.22 -5.47
CA SER A 163 -0.01 3.25 -4.08
C SER A 163 1.08 3.94 -3.24
N PRO A 164 0.74 5.00 -2.52
CA PRO A 164 1.71 5.66 -1.68
C PRO A 164 1.99 4.87 -0.40
N VAL A 165 3.20 5.01 0.12
CA VAL A 165 3.58 4.57 1.46
C VAL A 165 4.31 5.70 2.17
N LEU A 166 3.92 5.98 3.40
CA LEU A 166 4.58 6.93 4.28
C LEU A 166 5.40 6.17 5.32
N PHE A 167 6.71 6.34 5.27
CA PHE A 167 7.61 5.87 6.31
C PHE A 167 7.71 6.90 7.43
N VAL A 168 7.48 6.49 8.67
CA VAL A 168 7.61 7.34 9.87
C VAL A 168 8.69 6.81 10.81
N GLU A 169 9.30 7.69 11.60
CA GLU A 169 10.44 7.33 12.46
C GLU A 169 10.04 6.37 13.58
N GLY A 170 8.89 6.59 14.21
CA GLY A 170 8.45 5.90 15.40
C GLY A 170 7.02 5.34 15.33
N TYR A 171 6.66 4.66 16.41
CA TYR A 171 5.30 4.16 16.60
C TYR A 171 4.31 5.24 17.02
N ALA A 172 4.78 6.38 17.54
CA ALA A 172 3.95 7.50 17.93
C ALA A 172 3.25 8.11 16.70
N GLU A 173 4.01 8.43 15.66
CA GLU A 173 3.48 9.02 14.42
C GLU A 173 2.54 8.04 13.72
N LYS A 174 2.88 6.75 13.72
CA LYS A 174 2.00 5.71 13.17
C LYS A 174 0.69 5.63 13.96
N ALA A 175 0.74 5.65 15.29
CA ALA A 175 -0.45 5.58 16.12
C ALA A 175 -1.34 6.80 15.94
N PHE A 176 -0.75 8.00 15.81
CA PHE A 176 -1.47 9.22 15.48
C PHE A 176 -2.21 9.12 14.15
N LEU A 177 -1.52 8.71 13.08
CA LEU A 177 -2.12 8.57 11.75
C LEU A 177 -3.18 7.45 11.72
N ASP A 178 -2.92 6.32 12.35
CA ASP A 178 -3.88 5.21 12.47
C ASP A 178 -5.16 5.65 13.20
N GLU A 179 -5.03 6.52 14.21
CA GLU A 179 -6.18 7.09 14.90
C GLU A 179 -6.96 8.06 14.00
N LEU A 180 -6.26 8.94 13.27
CA LEU A 180 -6.89 9.84 12.30
C LEU A 180 -7.63 9.09 11.19
N ARG A 181 -7.20 7.87 10.82
CA ARG A 181 -7.95 7.02 9.87
C ARG A 181 -9.38 6.73 10.32
N LYS A 182 -9.64 6.72 11.63
CA LYS A 182 -10.98 6.46 12.18
C LYS A 182 -11.96 7.62 11.94
N SER A 183 -11.48 8.80 11.55
CA SER A 183 -12.36 9.88 11.07
C SER A 183 -13.08 9.57 9.76
N HIS A 184 -12.65 8.53 9.03
CA HIS A 184 -13.12 8.20 7.69
C HIS A 184 -12.93 9.31 6.64
N LEU A 185 -12.09 10.32 6.92
CA LEU A 185 -11.66 11.27 5.90
C LEU A 185 -10.90 10.50 4.81
N ALA A 186 -11.27 10.73 3.54
CA ALA A 186 -10.76 9.99 2.39
C ALA A 186 -9.23 9.98 2.31
N TRP A 187 -8.56 11.02 2.82
CA TRP A 187 -7.11 11.18 2.74
C TRP A 187 -6.34 10.40 3.82
N PHE A 188 -7.02 9.68 4.70
CA PHE A 188 -6.36 8.77 5.65
C PHE A 188 -6.66 7.30 5.33
N LEU A 189 -7.80 7.00 4.70
CA LEU A 189 -8.25 5.64 4.43
C LEU A 189 -7.27 4.83 3.55
N ASP A 190 -6.68 5.48 2.56
CA ASP A 190 -5.76 4.83 1.60
C ASP A 190 -4.27 5.10 1.91
N LEU A 191 -3.97 5.79 3.02
CA LEU A 191 -2.60 6.04 3.42
C LEU A 191 -2.01 4.73 3.98
N ASN A 192 -0.94 4.19 3.40
CA ASN A 192 -0.17 3.11 4.03
C ASN A 192 0.96 3.70 4.87
N VAL A 193 1.08 3.32 6.15
CA VAL A 193 2.09 3.88 7.08
C VAL A 193 2.96 2.77 7.65
N GLU A 194 4.26 2.91 7.49
CA GLU A 194 5.28 1.93 7.93
C GLU A 194 6.30 2.58 8.86
N VAL A 195 6.70 1.90 9.92
CA VAL A 195 7.70 2.40 10.87
C VAL A 195 9.08 1.88 10.46
N TYR A 196 10.07 2.77 10.26
CA TYR A 196 11.45 2.35 9.99
C TYR A 196 12.35 2.25 11.23
N ALA A 197 11.81 2.62 12.40
CA ALA A 197 12.38 2.52 13.74
C ALA A 197 13.65 3.36 13.98
N GLY A 198 13.48 4.45 14.73
CA GLY A 198 14.52 5.37 15.16
C GLY A 198 15.72 4.72 15.88
N LYS A 199 16.89 5.34 15.69
CA LYS A 199 18.21 5.07 16.28
C LYS A 199 18.95 3.78 15.85
N GLY A 200 18.29 2.62 15.74
CA GLY A 200 18.94 1.36 15.32
C GLY A 200 19.11 1.18 13.80
N ASN A 201 18.25 1.84 13.02
CA ASN A 201 18.22 1.80 11.55
C ASN A 201 18.64 3.12 10.87
N ARG A 202 19.14 4.13 11.62
CA ARG A 202 19.66 5.40 11.08
C ARG A 202 20.82 5.25 10.09
N ARG A 203 21.36 4.04 9.89
CA ARG A 203 22.29 3.80 8.78
C ARG A 203 21.53 4.00 7.47
N SER A 204 21.84 5.08 6.78
CA SER A 204 21.23 5.51 5.52
C SER A 204 21.05 4.34 4.53
N LYS A 205 22.01 3.41 4.50
CA LYS A 205 21.96 2.21 3.66
C LYS A 205 20.79 1.26 3.95
N ARG A 206 20.35 1.10 5.21
CA ARG A 206 19.21 0.23 5.57
C ARG A 206 17.89 0.85 5.17
N ILE A 207 17.72 2.14 5.46
CA ILE A 207 16.55 2.90 5.00
C ILE A 207 16.53 2.86 3.47
N GLN A 208 17.64 3.15 2.80
CA GLN A 208 17.75 3.05 1.34
C GLN A 208 17.29 1.70 0.80
N MET A 209 17.77 0.57 1.34
CA MET A 209 17.33 -0.76 0.89
C MET A 209 15.82 -0.98 1.08
N LEU A 210 15.24 -0.44 2.16
CA LEU A 210 13.81 -0.51 2.41
C LEU A 210 13.03 0.34 1.39
N LEU A 211 13.47 1.58 1.13
CA LEU A 211 12.87 2.45 0.13
C LEU A 211 12.94 1.81 -1.27
N GLU A 212 14.08 1.25 -1.65
CA GLU A 212 14.31 0.56 -2.92
C GLU A 212 13.39 -0.65 -3.09
N LYS A 213 13.22 -1.46 -2.03
CA LYS A 213 12.29 -2.61 -2.03
C LYS A 213 10.83 -2.17 -2.28
N PHE A 214 10.38 -1.10 -1.63
CA PHE A 214 9.01 -0.62 -1.81
C PHE A 214 8.81 0.00 -3.20
N LYS A 215 9.80 0.75 -3.70
CA LYS A 215 9.82 1.27 -5.08
C LYS A 215 9.79 0.15 -6.13
N SER A 216 10.51 -0.96 -5.88
CA SER A 216 10.48 -2.12 -6.79
C SER A 216 9.13 -2.83 -6.79
N GLN A 217 8.33 -2.70 -5.73
CA GLN A 217 6.95 -3.21 -5.65
C GLN A 217 5.91 -2.26 -6.27
N GLY A 218 6.34 -1.13 -6.83
CA GLY A 218 5.45 -0.15 -7.45
C GLY A 218 4.90 0.93 -6.51
N LEU A 219 5.43 1.02 -5.29
CA LEU A 219 4.98 1.98 -4.30
C LEU A 219 5.71 3.32 -4.44
N VAL A 220 4.95 4.41 -4.23
CA VAL A 220 5.52 5.77 -4.16
C VAL A 220 5.86 6.06 -2.72
N VAL A 221 7.15 6.22 -2.46
CA VAL A 221 7.64 6.31 -1.09
C VAL A 221 7.76 7.76 -0.63
N TYR A 222 7.14 8.04 0.51
CA TYR A 222 7.26 9.26 1.30
C TYR A 222 7.93 8.93 2.63
N ALA A 223 8.62 9.90 3.21
CA ALA A 223 9.29 9.72 4.49
C ALA A 223 9.07 10.93 5.42
N GLN A 224 8.87 10.63 6.69
CA GLN A 224 8.88 11.57 7.79
C GLN A 224 10.00 11.18 8.77
N GLY A 225 10.66 12.17 9.37
CA GLY A 225 11.49 11.92 10.54
C GLY A 225 11.77 13.19 11.35
N ASP A 226 12.61 13.03 12.36
CA ASP A 226 12.83 14.02 13.41
C ASP A 226 14.24 14.59 13.32
N ALA A 227 14.38 15.91 13.33
CA ALA A 227 15.68 16.57 13.31
C ALA A 227 16.35 16.65 14.69
N ASP A 228 15.65 16.30 15.78
CA ASP A 228 16.18 16.35 17.15
C ASP A 228 16.75 17.75 17.53
N GLY A 229 16.33 18.82 16.86
CA GLY A 229 16.86 20.18 17.02
C GLY A 229 18.17 20.45 16.26
N GLU A 230 18.69 19.48 15.53
CA GLU A 230 19.85 19.64 14.67
C GLU A 230 19.46 20.36 13.36
N ASN A 231 20.31 21.29 12.89
CA ASN A 231 20.07 22.05 11.66
C ASN A 231 20.41 21.23 10.39
N THR A 232 20.31 19.91 10.48
CA THR A 232 20.69 18.96 9.43
C THR A 232 19.48 18.18 8.98
N ASP A 233 19.19 18.26 7.67
CA ASP A 233 18.22 17.40 7.03
C ASP A 233 18.68 15.93 7.13
N ILE A 234 17.99 15.15 7.95
CA ILE A 234 18.25 13.73 8.20
C ILE A 234 18.17 12.88 6.93
N PHE A 235 17.43 13.34 5.91
CA PHE A 235 17.26 12.67 4.63
C PHE A 235 18.25 13.16 3.58
N ARG A 236 19.10 14.14 3.88
CA ARG A 236 20.07 14.71 2.91
C ARG A 236 20.92 13.65 2.22
N GLY A 237 21.37 12.63 2.96
CA GLY A 237 22.13 11.51 2.38
C GLY A 237 21.33 10.70 1.36
N LEU A 238 20.04 10.45 1.63
CA LEU A 238 19.13 9.71 0.75
C LEU A 238 18.66 10.55 -0.44
N ILE A 239 18.50 11.85 -0.25
CA ILE A 239 18.18 12.81 -1.31
C ILE A 239 19.36 12.91 -2.28
N ASN A 240 20.58 13.10 -1.76
CA ASN A 240 21.79 13.20 -2.58
C ASN A 240 22.08 11.92 -3.39
N SER A 241 21.69 10.75 -2.88
CA SER A 241 21.83 9.49 -3.60
C SER A 241 20.70 9.22 -4.60
N GLY A 242 19.68 10.08 -4.69
CA GLY A 242 18.48 9.86 -5.50
C GLY A 242 17.54 8.77 -4.95
N ALA A 243 17.74 8.34 -3.70
CA ALA A 243 16.92 7.30 -3.08
C ALA A 243 15.52 7.83 -2.70
N ILE A 244 15.35 9.13 -2.49
CA ILE A 244 14.05 9.78 -2.29
C ILE A 244 14.09 11.23 -2.81
N ASP A 245 12.96 11.74 -3.29
CA ASP A 245 12.85 13.14 -3.71
C ASP A 245 12.62 14.03 -2.49
N GLN A 246 13.23 15.21 -2.46
CA GLN A 246 13.03 16.19 -1.38
C GLN A 246 11.54 16.59 -1.20
N SER A 247 10.77 16.59 -2.28
CA SER A 247 9.32 16.87 -2.23
C SER A 247 8.49 15.76 -1.57
N LYS A 248 9.10 14.60 -1.28
CA LYS A 248 8.49 13.43 -0.65
C LYS A 248 9.01 13.20 0.77
N THR A 249 9.71 14.17 1.33
CA THR A 249 10.23 14.12 2.70
C THR A 249 9.60 15.22 3.54
N PHE A 250 9.29 14.91 4.79
CA PHE A 250 8.90 15.86 5.82
C PHE A 250 9.79 15.66 7.04
N VAL A 251 10.25 16.74 7.67
CA VAL A 251 11.14 16.65 8.84
C VAL A 251 10.60 17.56 9.93
N PHE A 252 10.29 16.99 11.10
CA PHE A 252 9.99 17.78 12.30
C PHE A 252 11.26 18.44 12.81
N LYS A 253 11.17 19.69 13.26
CA LYS A 253 12.30 20.45 13.80
C LYS A 253 12.90 19.78 15.04
N TYR A 254 12.06 19.19 15.89
CA TYR A 254 12.50 18.47 17.08
C TYR A 254 12.02 17.03 17.01
N ASP A 255 10.81 16.77 17.51
CA ASP A 255 10.12 15.49 17.53
C ASP A 255 8.62 15.71 17.26
N PHE A 256 7.87 14.63 17.02
CA PHE A 256 6.42 14.71 16.83
C PHE A 256 5.71 15.43 17.99
N GLU A 257 6.08 15.16 19.24
CA GLU A 257 5.38 15.75 20.39
C GLU A 257 5.54 17.27 20.44
N THR A 258 6.72 17.78 20.08
CA THR A 258 7.00 19.22 20.01
C THR A 258 6.22 19.90 18.88
N SER A 259 5.83 19.15 17.85
CA SER A 259 5.04 19.69 16.74
C SER A 259 3.58 20.01 17.12
N LEU A 260 3.08 19.45 18.23
CA LEU A 260 1.71 19.64 18.68
C LEU A 260 1.47 21.11 19.08
N PRO A 261 0.46 21.79 18.49
CA PRO A 261 0.06 23.12 18.94
C PRO A 261 -0.33 23.09 20.41
N ARG A 262 -0.02 24.14 21.17
CA ARG A 262 -0.21 24.16 22.64
C ARG A 262 -1.63 23.87 23.09
N GLU A 263 -2.62 24.44 22.40
CA GLU A 263 -4.04 24.20 22.65
C GLU A 263 -4.39 22.70 22.51
N LEU A 264 -3.83 22.03 21.49
CA LEU A 264 -3.99 20.59 21.29
C LEU A 264 -3.22 19.79 22.34
N LEU A 265 -1.98 20.17 22.64
CA LEU A 265 -1.17 19.50 23.65
C LEU A 265 -1.85 19.54 25.02
N LEU A 266 -2.40 20.70 25.43
CA LEU A 266 -3.15 20.81 26.66
C LEU A 266 -4.38 19.91 26.65
N ALA A 267 -5.18 19.93 25.58
CA ALA A 267 -6.35 19.08 25.45
C ALA A 267 -6.00 17.58 25.59
N VAL A 268 -4.88 17.17 25.00
CA VAL A 268 -4.35 15.81 25.14
C VAL A 268 -3.92 15.50 26.58
N LEU A 269 -3.20 16.40 27.24
CA LEU A 269 -2.76 16.21 28.63
C LEU A 269 -3.93 16.21 29.63
N VAL A 270 -4.99 16.97 29.36
CA VAL A 270 -6.25 16.95 30.11
C VAL A 270 -6.93 15.59 29.95
N GLU A 271 -7.08 15.12 28.71
CA GLU A 271 -7.72 13.83 28.41
C GLU A 271 -6.97 12.66 29.08
N MET A 272 -5.63 12.70 29.04
CA MET A 272 -4.74 11.74 29.72
C MET A 272 -4.71 11.90 31.25
N GLN A 273 -5.48 12.82 31.84
CA GLN A 273 -5.53 13.08 33.28
C GLN A 273 -4.22 13.57 33.90
N PHE A 274 -3.29 14.08 33.09
CA PHE A 274 -2.07 14.72 33.61
C PHE A 274 -2.35 16.12 34.15
N LEU A 275 -3.24 16.87 33.50
CA LEU A 275 -3.55 18.27 33.84
C LEU A 275 -5.08 18.56 33.83
N PRO A 276 -5.92 17.80 34.55
CA PRO A 276 -7.38 17.78 34.36
C PRO A 276 -8.12 19.11 34.60
N GLU A 277 -7.54 20.02 35.39
CA GLU A 277 -8.19 21.30 35.77
C GLU A 277 -7.46 22.54 35.22
N MET A 278 -6.45 22.35 34.36
CA MET A 278 -5.61 23.45 33.89
C MET A 278 -6.27 24.25 32.77
N SER A 279 -6.26 25.58 32.87
CA SER A 279 -6.73 26.47 31.79
C SER A 279 -5.64 26.68 30.72
N VAL A 280 -6.07 27.11 29.53
CA VAL A 280 -5.16 27.46 28.42
C VAL A 280 -4.20 28.57 28.83
N GLU A 281 -4.70 29.60 29.54
CA GLU A 281 -3.90 30.73 29.99
C GLU A 281 -2.85 30.31 31.02
N GLU A 282 -3.22 29.48 32.00
CA GLU A 282 -2.28 28.95 32.99
C GLU A 282 -1.20 28.09 32.32
N PHE A 283 -1.60 27.25 31.37
CA PHE A 283 -0.68 26.41 30.61
C PHE A 283 0.31 27.24 29.79
N ASP A 284 -0.17 28.25 29.08
CA ASP A 284 0.67 29.15 28.27
C ASP A 284 1.62 30.00 29.11
N GLU A 285 1.15 30.50 30.27
CA GLU A 285 1.98 31.28 31.20
C GLU A 285 3.12 30.43 31.76
N LYS A 286 2.83 29.19 32.18
CA LYS A 286 3.84 28.26 32.71
C LYS A 286 4.81 27.79 31.62
N LEU A 287 4.31 27.45 30.43
CA LEU A 287 5.19 27.05 29.33
C LEU A 287 6.12 28.19 28.90
N GLY A 288 5.60 29.42 28.85
CA GLY A 288 6.34 30.60 28.41
C GLY A 288 6.79 30.49 26.95
N SER A 289 7.73 31.32 26.51
CA SER A 289 8.44 31.08 25.24
C SER A 289 9.56 30.06 25.47
N PHE A 290 9.57 28.98 24.69
CA PHE A 290 10.53 27.90 24.84
C PHE A 290 11.06 27.47 23.47
N GLU A 291 12.38 27.28 23.39
CA GLU A 291 13.06 26.67 22.25
C GLU A 291 13.71 25.36 22.71
N GLY A 292 13.15 24.23 22.29
CA GLY A 292 13.66 22.89 22.62
C GLY A 292 12.58 21.81 22.47
N SER A 293 12.85 20.60 22.96
CA SER A 293 11.88 19.50 23.01
C SER A 293 10.84 19.74 24.10
N ILE A 294 9.56 19.61 23.75
CA ILE A 294 8.45 19.80 24.68
C ILE A 294 8.50 18.83 25.86
N ASN A 295 9.09 17.65 25.67
CA ASN A 295 9.20 16.61 26.69
C ASN A 295 10.01 17.12 27.89
N ALA A 296 11.17 17.73 27.64
CA ALA A 296 12.02 18.30 28.68
C ALA A 296 11.31 19.43 29.43
N ARG A 297 10.49 20.22 28.72
CA ARG A 297 9.76 21.34 29.30
C ARG A 297 8.58 20.89 30.15
N LEU A 298 7.88 19.82 29.74
CA LEU A 298 6.79 19.23 30.52
C LEU A 298 7.31 18.59 31.81
N GLU A 299 8.46 17.94 31.75
CA GLU A 299 9.12 17.38 32.93
C GLU A 299 9.55 18.48 33.90
N GLU A 300 10.17 19.55 33.40
CA GLU A 300 10.62 20.69 34.23
C GLU A 300 9.44 21.43 34.91
N MET A 301 8.40 21.76 34.15
CA MET A 301 7.34 22.66 34.63
C MET A 301 6.19 21.93 35.34
N PHE A 302 5.96 20.66 35.02
CA PHE A 302 4.80 19.89 35.49
C PHE A 302 5.15 18.52 36.08
N ALA A 303 6.43 18.12 36.09
CA ALA A 303 6.87 16.79 36.49
C ALA A 303 6.19 15.65 35.69
N ILE A 304 5.88 15.93 34.41
CA ILE A 304 5.28 14.96 33.49
C ILE A 304 6.38 14.44 32.56
N ASP A 305 6.73 13.16 32.72
CA ASP A 305 7.54 12.43 31.73
C ASP A 305 6.62 11.74 30.72
N VAL A 306 6.57 12.27 29.50
CA VAL A 306 5.77 11.70 28.41
C VAL A 306 6.53 10.66 27.58
N VAL A 307 7.83 10.45 27.82
CA VAL A 307 8.64 9.48 27.06
C VAL A 307 8.06 8.05 27.13
N PRO A 308 7.60 7.53 28.30
CA PRO A 308 6.95 6.23 28.40
C PRO A 308 5.59 6.17 27.68
N SER A 309 4.93 7.32 27.52
CA SER A 309 3.57 7.45 27.02
C SER A 309 3.48 8.09 25.63
N LYS A 310 4.58 8.18 24.86
CA LYS A 310 4.59 8.82 23.52
C LYS A 310 3.52 8.28 22.57
N VAL A 311 3.36 6.96 22.53
CA VAL A 311 2.35 6.30 21.67
C VAL A 311 0.94 6.65 22.14
N GLU A 312 0.71 6.65 23.45
CA GLU A 312 -0.59 7.01 24.04
C GLU A 312 -0.93 8.47 23.80
N LEU A 313 0.03 9.37 24.01
CA LEU A 313 -0.09 10.81 23.72
C LEU A 313 -0.43 11.03 22.24
N ALA A 314 0.24 10.32 21.33
CA ALA A 314 -0.01 10.42 19.90
C ALA A 314 -1.40 9.87 19.50
N THR A 315 -1.83 8.75 20.08
CA THR A 315 -3.20 8.24 19.90
C THR A 315 -4.23 9.26 20.41
N THR A 316 -4.04 9.80 21.61
CA THR A 316 -4.96 10.79 22.19
C THR A 316 -4.99 12.08 21.38
N ALA A 317 -3.85 12.53 20.82
CA ALA A 317 -3.81 13.66 19.90
C ALA A 317 -4.66 13.41 18.65
N GLY A 318 -4.60 12.20 18.09
CA GLY A 318 -5.45 11.80 16.96
C GLY A 318 -6.93 11.77 17.31
N LEU A 319 -7.28 11.26 18.50
CA LEU A 319 -8.65 11.25 19.03
C LEU A 319 -9.22 12.66 19.13
N VAL A 320 -8.51 13.55 19.85
CA VAL A 320 -8.93 14.95 20.05
C VAL A 320 -9.08 15.66 18.70
N LEU A 321 -8.15 15.46 17.76
CA LEU A 321 -8.26 16.05 16.43
C LEU A 321 -9.44 15.52 15.62
N ASN A 322 -9.85 14.25 15.78
CA ASN A 322 -11.01 13.72 15.08
C ASN A 322 -12.32 14.39 15.50
N GLU A 323 -12.38 15.03 16.67
CA GLU A 323 -13.57 15.72 17.17
C GLU A 323 -13.73 17.17 16.67
N VAL A 324 -12.70 17.73 16.03
CA VAL A 324 -12.67 19.12 15.57
C VAL A 324 -12.34 19.25 14.08
N ALA A 325 -12.93 20.24 13.41
CA ALA A 325 -12.66 20.55 12.01
C ALA A 325 -11.34 21.33 11.81
N TRP A 326 -10.23 20.78 12.29
CA TRP A 326 -8.92 21.43 12.29
C TRP A 326 -8.42 21.85 10.89
N TRP A 327 -8.84 21.15 9.83
CA TRP A 327 -8.49 21.47 8.44
C TRP A 327 -9.06 22.80 7.95
N GLN A 328 -10.00 23.40 8.69
CA GLN A 328 -10.56 24.72 8.41
C GLN A 328 -9.87 25.84 9.21
N ASN A 329 -8.99 25.49 10.16
CA ASN A 329 -8.31 26.45 11.02
C ASN A 329 -6.94 26.84 10.43
N GLU A 330 -6.85 28.04 9.84
CA GLU A 330 -5.61 28.54 9.22
C GLU A 330 -4.43 28.62 10.21
N LYS A 331 -4.68 28.98 11.47
CA LYS A 331 -3.64 29.02 12.52
C LYS A 331 -3.08 27.62 12.79
N PHE A 332 -3.96 26.62 12.84
CA PHE A 332 -3.54 25.22 12.98
C PHE A 332 -2.77 24.75 11.74
N MET A 333 -3.28 25.02 10.53
CA MET A 333 -2.61 24.59 9.29
C MET A 333 -1.23 25.26 9.09
N ALA A 334 -1.01 26.43 9.66
CA ALA A 334 0.29 27.09 9.69
C ALA A 334 1.28 26.48 10.70
N SER A 335 0.80 25.72 11.69
CA SER A 335 1.66 24.99 12.64
C SER A 335 2.43 23.86 11.97
N GLU A 336 3.48 23.37 12.63
CA GLU A 336 4.30 22.29 12.10
C GLU A 336 3.50 20.99 11.90
N LEU A 337 2.64 20.62 12.86
CA LEU A 337 1.71 19.50 12.71
C LEU A 337 0.73 19.72 11.55
N GLY A 338 0.21 20.94 11.39
CA GLY A 338 -0.66 21.29 10.27
C GLY A 338 0.02 21.12 8.91
N GLN A 339 1.29 21.53 8.81
CA GLN A 339 2.11 21.33 7.62
C GLN A 339 2.40 19.84 7.36
N PHE A 340 2.60 19.05 8.41
CA PHE A 340 2.72 17.59 8.28
C PHE A 340 1.44 16.96 7.74
N LEU A 341 0.27 17.36 8.26
CA LEU A 341 -1.01 16.86 7.77
C LEU A 341 -1.29 17.29 6.32
N TYR A 342 -0.88 18.51 5.93
CA TYR A 342 -0.91 18.94 4.54
C TYR A 342 0.04 18.12 3.65
N PHE A 343 1.21 17.75 4.16
CA PHE A 343 2.10 16.82 3.48
C PHE A 343 1.46 15.45 3.30
N VAL A 344 0.83 14.89 4.34
CA VAL A 344 0.09 13.62 4.30
C VAL A 344 -1.05 13.67 3.29
N GLN A 345 -1.79 14.79 3.21
CA GLN A 345 -2.84 14.97 2.21
C GLN A 345 -2.31 14.82 0.77
N ARG A 346 -1.07 15.25 0.50
CA ARG A 346 -0.44 15.16 -0.83
C ARG A 346 0.16 13.80 -1.14
N VAL A 347 0.17 12.89 -0.15
CA VAL A 347 0.63 11.51 -0.33
C VAL A 347 -0.36 10.73 -1.20
N ILE A 348 -1.65 11.05 -1.08
CA ILE A 348 -2.79 10.49 -1.85
C ILE A 348 -3.14 11.44 -2.99
#